data_AF-A0A0G1B2D6-F1
#
_entry.id   AF-A0A0G1B2D6-F1
#
_cell.length_a   1.000
_cell.length_b   1.000
_cell.length_c   1.000
_cell.angle_alpha   90.00
_cell.angle_beta   90.00
_cell.angle_gamma   90.00
#
_symmetry.space_group_name_H-M   'P 1'
#
loop_
_entity.id
_entity.type
_entity.pdbx_description
1 polymer ?
#
loop_
_entity_poly.entity_id
_entity_poly.type
_entity_poly.pdbx_seq_one_letter_code
_entity_poly.pdbx_strand_id
1 'polypeptide(L)'
;MVLQKRKLDESGKPIDDEIESFKAIAVKKGDSVFIPSGTGHLLVNTGKTWFVTIDDSPVNFDEVDPVSLPGHADYEPVRKMRGFAYYAVEENGKPKLEKNLKYKEIPEAHIQNLKPTT
;
A
#
# COMPACT_ATOMS: atom_id res chain seq x y z
N MET A 1 -5.93 -1.26 -5.50
CA MET A 1 -4.58 -0.80 -5.11
C MET A 1 -4.67 -0.14 -3.75
N VAL A 2 -3.79 -0.48 -2.81
CA VAL A 2 -3.70 0.18 -1.51
C VAL A 2 -2.32 0.83 -1.40
N LEU A 3 -2.30 2.08 -0.93
CA LEU A 3 -1.10 2.87 -0.67
C LEU A 3 -1.06 3.25 0.80
N GLN A 4 0.08 3.11 1.45
CA GLN A 4 0.27 3.45 2.86
C GLN A 4 1.65 4.06 3.09
N LYS A 5 1.67 5.24 3.73
CA LYS A 5 2.89 5.91 4.16
C LYS A 5 2.92 6.00 5.68
N ARG A 6 3.98 5.46 6.28
CA ARG A 6 4.22 5.53 7.73
C ARG A 6 4.58 6.97 8.13
N LYS A 7 4.13 7.38 9.31
CA LYS A 7 4.57 8.63 9.93
C LYS A 7 6.04 8.51 10.32
N LEU A 8 6.76 9.62 10.27
CA LEU A 8 8.16 9.70 10.70
C LEU A 8 8.23 10.32 12.09
N ASP A 9 9.17 9.86 12.90
CA ASP A 9 9.53 10.51 14.16
C ASP A 9 10.38 11.77 13.92
N GLU A 10 10.75 12.45 15.01
CA GLU A 10 11.56 13.68 14.98
C GLU A 10 12.95 13.47 14.33
N SER A 11 13.45 12.23 14.29
CA SER A 11 14.72 11.87 13.66
C SER A 11 14.58 11.47 12.18
N GLY A 12 13.35 11.49 11.64
CA GLY A 12 13.05 11.09 10.28
C GLY A 12 12.89 9.58 10.08
N LYS A 13 12.81 8.80 11.17
CA LYS A 13 12.66 7.34 11.09
C LYS A 13 11.17 6.95 11.07
N PRO A 14 10.76 5.97 10.24
CA PRO A 14 9.37 5.48 10.23
C PRO A 14 8.94 4.86 11.56
N ILE A 15 7.73 5.18 12.00
CA ILE A 15 7.03 4.55 13.13
C ILE A 15 6.12 3.46 12.56
N ASP A 16 6.28 2.22 13.01
CA ASP A 16 5.62 1.06 12.38
C ASP A 16 4.08 1.07 12.57
N ASP A 17 3.58 1.60 13.69
CA ASP A 17 2.17 1.58 14.08
C ASP A 17 1.44 2.93 13.93
N GLU A 18 2.07 3.91 13.29
CA GLU A 18 1.48 5.22 12.99
C GLU A 18 1.54 5.53 11.49
N ILE A 19 0.38 5.82 10.90
CA ILE A 19 0.22 6.05 9.47
C ILE A 19 -0.06 7.53 9.19
N GLU A 20 0.76 8.15 8.34
CA GLU A 20 0.58 9.52 7.87
C GLU A 20 -0.51 9.58 6.79
N SER A 21 -0.48 8.64 5.84
CA SER A 21 -1.51 8.58 4.79
C SER A 21 -1.84 7.15 4.39
N PHE A 22 -3.13 6.92 4.10
CA PHE A 22 -3.67 5.66 3.63
C PHE A 22 -4.65 5.92 2.49
N LYS A 23 -4.55 5.17 1.39
CA LYS A 23 -5.50 5.22 0.26
C LYS A 23 -5.86 3.81 -0.17
N ALA A 24 -7.16 3.50 -0.22
CA ALA A 24 -7.67 2.31 -0.88
C ALA A 24 -8.36 2.72 -2.19
N ILE A 25 -7.73 2.39 -3.31
CA ILE A 25 -8.14 2.82 -4.64
C ILE A 25 -8.72 1.63 -5.39
N ALA A 26 -10.01 1.70 -5.72
CA ALA A 26 -10.64 0.79 -6.66
C ALA A 26 -10.06 1.08 -8.06
N VAL A 27 -9.53 0.03 -8.68
CA VAL A 27 -8.86 0.09 -9.99
C VAL A 27 -9.49 -0.91 -10.94
N LYS A 28 -9.45 -0.61 -12.23
CA LYS A 28 -9.92 -1.47 -13.32
C LYS A 28 -8.87 -1.55 -14.44
N LYS A 29 -9.14 -2.39 -15.44
CA LYS A 29 -8.30 -2.49 -16.64
C LYS A 29 -8.09 -1.11 -17.28
N GLY A 30 -6.84 -0.79 -17.56
CA GLY A 30 -6.43 0.47 -18.20
C GLY A 30 -6.14 1.61 -17.23
N ASP A 31 -6.41 1.43 -15.93
CA ASP A 31 -6.02 2.40 -14.92
C ASP A 31 -4.52 2.35 -14.64
N SER A 32 -3.93 3.52 -14.38
CA SER A 32 -2.54 3.68 -13.92
C SER A 32 -2.53 4.39 -12.57
N VAL A 33 -1.72 3.91 -11.63
CA VAL A 33 -1.60 4.49 -10.29
C VAL A 33 -0.14 4.86 -10.02
N PHE A 34 0.12 6.13 -9.75
CA PHE A 34 1.42 6.59 -9.31
C PHE A 34 1.65 6.20 -7.84
N ILE A 35 2.81 5.59 -7.54
CA ILE A 35 3.24 5.20 -6.20
C ILE A 35 4.31 6.21 -5.75
N PRO A 36 3.99 7.12 -4.80
CA PRO A 36 4.96 8.09 -4.33
C PRO A 36 6.13 7.43 -3.58
N SER A 37 7.30 8.07 -3.61
CA SER A 37 8.47 7.61 -2.85
C SER A 37 8.16 7.46 -1.35
N GLY A 38 8.75 6.44 -0.71
CA GLY A 38 8.51 6.10 0.70
C GLY A 38 7.12 5.51 0.99
N THR A 39 6.33 5.18 -0.04
CA THR A 39 4.98 4.64 0.13
C THR A 39 4.98 3.12 -0.10
N GLY A 40 4.57 2.38 0.92
CA GLY A 40 4.26 0.96 0.77
C GLY A 40 3.00 0.79 -0.07
N HIS A 41 2.99 -0.20 -0.95
CA HIS A 41 1.83 -0.50 -1.78
C HIS A 41 1.50 -1.99 -1.76
N LEU A 42 0.23 -2.31 -1.92
CA LEU A 42 -0.25 -3.68 -2.06
C LEU A 42 -1.44 -3.77 -3.01
N LEU A 43 -1.60 -4.93 -3.61
CA LEU A 43 -2.71 -5.26 -4.49
C LEU A 43 -3.65 -6.23 -3.78
N VAL A 44 -4.94 -5.96 -3.86
CA VAL A 44 -6.00 -6.86 -3.38
C VAL A 44 -6.87 -7.20 -4.58
N ASN A 45 -7.00 -8.49 -4.87
CA ASN A 45 -7.97 -8.96 -5.84
C ASN A 45 -9.34 -9.08 -5.18
N THR A 46 -10.26 -8.17 -5.51
CA THR A 46 -11.65 -8.21 -5.04
C THR A 46 -12.60 -8.84 -6.07
N GLY A 47 -12.06 -9.41 -7.16
CA GLY A 47 -12.80 -10.05 -8.23
C GLY A 47 -12.76 -11.57 -8.16
N LYS A 48 -13.54 -12.22 -9.02
CA LYS A 48 -13.61 -13.70 -9.13
C LYS A 48 -12.57 -14.29 -10.10
N THR A 49 -11.79 -13.44 -10.76
CA THR A 49 -10.82 -13.83 -11.79
C THR A 49 -9.47 -13.17 -11.49
N TRP A 50 -8.46 -13.44 -12.32
CA TRP A 50 -7.12 -12.90 -12.16
C TRP A 50 -7.11 -11.36 -12.20
N PHE A 51 -6.44 -10.77 -11.22
CA PHE A 51 -6.09 -9.36 -11.23
C PHE A 51 -4.64 -9.22 -11.69
N VAL A 52 -4.46 -8.69 -12.89
CA VAL A 52 -3.15 -8.61 -13.56
C VAL A 52 -2.71 -7.15 -13.61
N THR A 53 -1.47 -6.90 -13.22
CA THR A 53 -0.83 -5.59 -13.22
C THR A 53 0.56 -5.67 -13.84
N ILE A 54 1.06 -4.55 -14.35
CA ILE A 54 2.46 -4.36 -14.72
C ILE A 54 2.97 -3.25 -13.81
N ASP A 55 4.14 -3.46 -13.21
CA ASP A 55 4.83 -2.46 -12.39
C ASP A 55 6.09 -2.01 -13.12
N ASP A 56 6.31 -0.69 -13.13
CA ASP A 56 7.48 -0.03 -13.72
C ASP A 56 8.27 0.60 -12.57
N SER A 57 8.72 -0.25 -11.64
CA SER A 57 9.49 0.19 -10.49
C SER A 57 10.97 0.38 -10.88
N PRO A 58 11.61 1.46 -10.38
CA PRO A 58 13.03 1.66 -10.63
C PRO A 58 13.82 0.53 -9.97
N VAL A 59 14.68 -0.12 -10.76
CA VAL A 59 15.68 -1.08 -10.28
C VAL A 59 17.07 -0.48 -10.52
N ASN A 60 17.99 -0.65 -9.58
CA ASN A 60 19.36 -0.19 -9.76
C ASN A 60 20.20 -1.32 -10.37
N PHE A 61 20.41 -1.28 -11.68
CA PHE A 61 21.17 -2.32 -12.39
C PHE A 61 22.68 -2.30 -12.12
N ASP A 62 23.20 -1.28 -11.44
CA ASP A 62 24.63 -1.13 -11.13
C ASP A 62 25.04 -1.79 -9.79
N GLU A 63 24.09 -2.33 -9.02
CA GLU A 63 24.36 -3.06 -7.77
C GLU A 63 24.38 -4.59 -7.99
N VAL A 64 25.23 -5.29 -7.24
CA VAL A 64 25.36 -6.77 -7.26
C VAL A 64 24.03 -7.47 -6.92
N ASP A 65 23.12 -6.75 -6.27
CA ASP A 65 21.74 -7.15 -6.05
C ASP A 65 20.77 -6.00 -6.40
N PRO A 66 20.23 -5.95 -7.64
CA PRO A 66 19.48 -4.81 -8.16
C PRO A 66 18.12 -4.58 -7.48
N VAL A 67 17.69 -5.51 -6.61
CA VAL A 67 16.51 -5.39 -5.75
C VAL A 67 16.83 -4.90 -4.33
N SER A 68 18.10 -4.63 -4.01
CA SER A 68 18.58 -4.23 -2.68
C SER A 68 18.69 -2.72 -2.43
N LEU A 69 18.05 -1.89 -3.26
CA LEU A 69 17.93 -0.45 -2.97
C LEU A 69 17.39 -0.25 -1.53
N PRO A 70 17.98 0.62 -0.70
CA PRO A 70 17.52 0.83 0.67
C PRO A 70 16.01 1.15 0.73
N GLY A 71 15.25 0.26 1.37
CA GLY A 71 13.78 0.37 1.49
C GLY A 71 12.98 -0.30 0.35
N HIS A 72 13.63 -0.80 -0.71
CA HIS A 72 12.99 -1.66 -1.70
C HIS A 72 12.76 -3.04 -1.08
N ALA A 73 11.54 -3.57 -1.23
CA ALA A 73 11.12 -4.85 -0.67
C ALA A 73 11.32 -5.03 0.87
N ASP A 74 11.27 -3.95 1.66
CA ASP A 74 11.29 -4.06 3.14
C ASP A 74 9.93 -4.54 3.69
N TYR A 75 9.79 -5.85 3.85
CA TYR A 75 8.58 -6.49 4.36
C TYR A 75 8.52 -6.63 5.89
N GLU A 76 9.60 -6.33 6.62
CA GLU A 76 9.65 -6.54 8.07
C GLU A 76 8.59 -5.75 8.85
N PRO A 77 8.37 -4.44 8.55
CA PRO A 77 7.30 -3.68 9.19
C PRO A 77 5.93 -4.32 8.96
N VAL A 78 5.65 -4.72 7.72
CA VAL A 78 4.37 -5.36 7.36
C VAL A 78 4.20 -6.69 8.10
N ARG A 79 5.28 -7.48 8.25
CA ARG A 79 5.27 -8.74 8.99
C ARG A 79 4.97 -8.53 10.47
N LYS A 80 5.62 -7.55 11.12
CA LYS A 80 5.39 -7.20 12.54
C LYS A 80 3.95 -6.73 12.78
N MET A 81 3.43 -5.92 11.86
CA MET A 81 2.08 -5.36 11.90
C MET A 81 1.00 -6.31 11.40
N ARG A 82 1.40 -7.48 10.86
CA ARG A 82 0.51 -8.50 10.28
C ARG A 82 -0.36 -7.98 9.13
N GLY A 83 0.19 -7.08 8.31
CA GLY A 83 -0.52 -6.42 7.23
C GLY A 83 -0.49 -4.90 7.37
N PHE A 84 -1.31 -4.23 6.56
CA PHE A 84 -1.45 -2.77 6.56
C PHE A 84 -2.47 -2.31 7.60
N ALA A 85 -2.67 -0.99 7.72
CA ALA A 85 -3.60 -0.33 8.66
C ALA A 85 -5.07 -0.73 8.49
N TYR A 86 -5.43 -1.23 7.31
CA TYR A 86 -6.75 -1.79 7.05
C TYR A 86 -6.63 -3.14 6.33
N TYR A 87 -7.50 -4.07 6.71
CA TYR A 87 -7.79 -5.27 5.95
C TYR A 87 -8.91 -4.98 4.96
N ALA A 88 -8.81 -5.54 3.76
CA ALA A 88 -9.92 -5.60 2.81
C ALA A 88 -10.67 -6.92 3.02
N VAL A 89 -11.94 -6.82 3.42
CA VAL A 89 -12.83 -7.97 3.64
C VAL A 89 -14.01 -7.88 2.68
N GLU A 90 -14.64 -9.01 2.38
CA GLU A 90 -15.89 -9.03 1.63
C GLU A 90 -17.08 -9.03 2.59
N GLU A 91 -17.98 -8.05 2.43
CA GLU A 91 -19.25 -7.98 3.17
C GLU A 91 -20.38 -7.76 2.15
N ASN A 92 -21.35 -8.68 2.12
CA ASN A 92 -22.48 -8.65 1.17
C ASN A 92 -22.06 -8.50 -0.30
N GLY A 93 -21.00 -9.22 -0.71
CA GLY A 93 -20.48 -9.20 -2.08
C GLY A 93 -19.78 -7.90 -2.47
N LYS A 94 -19.46 -7.04 -1.51
CA LYS A 94 -18.74 -5.77 -1.72
C LYS A 94 -17.49 -5.72 -0.85
N PRO A 95 -16.39 -5.13 -1.35
CA PRO A 95 -15.21 -4.93 -0.52
C PRO A 95 -15.50 -3.86 0.55
N LYS A 96 -15.00 -4.11 1.75
CA LYS A 96 -15.07 -3.22 2.92
C LYS A 96 -13.69 -3.16 3.58
N LEU A 97 -13.39 -2.02 4.19
CA LEU A 97 -12.18 -1.86 4.98
C LEU A 97 -12.48 -2.08 6.46
N GLU A 98 -11.69 -2.94 7.10
CA GLU A 98 -11.69 -3.12 8.55
C GLU A 98 -10.34 -2.72 9.13
N LYS A 99 -10.36 -2.02 10.27
CA LYS A 99 -9.14 -1.51 10.90
C LYS A 99 -8.27 -2.66 11.41
N ASN A 100 -6.97 -2.60 11.13
CA ASN A 100 -5.99 -3.45 11.78
C ASN A 100 -5.63 -2.86 13.15
N LEU A 101 -6.11 -3.51 14.22
CA LEU A 101 -5.95 -3.05 15.61
C LEU A 101 -4.50 -3.01 16.13
N LYS A 102 -3.53 -3.48 15.34
CA LYS A 102 -2.11 -3.32 15.67
C LYS A 102 -1.61 -1.89 15.48
N TYR A 103 -2.27 -1.10 14.66
CA TYR A 103 -1.93 0.30 14.45
C TYR A 103 -2.62 1.20 15.48
N LYS A 104 -1.89 2.19 15.99
CA LYS A 104 -2.39 3.15 17.00
C LYS A 104 -3.01 4.37 16.37
N GLU A 105 -2.30 4.97 15.41
CA GLU A 105 -2.75 6.17 14.70
C GLU A 105 -2.90 5.86 13.22
N ILE A 106 -4.13 5.93 12.71
CA ILE A 106 -4.43 5.71 11.30
C ILE A 106 -5.45 6.76 10.83
N PRO A 107 -5.28 7.33 9.62
CA PRO A 107 -6.26 8.23 9.05
C PRO A 107 -7.52 7.43 8.69
N GLU A 108 -8.69 8.08 8.78
CA GLU A 108 -9.92 7.48 8.29
C GLU A 108 -9.83 7.25 6.78
N ALA A 109 -10.30 6.07 6.34
CA ALA A 109 -10.20 5.64 4.97
C ALA A 109 -11.50 5.00 4.49
N HIS A 110 -11.79 5.22 3.21
CA HIS A 110 -12.83 4.54 2.46
C HIS A 110 -12.27 4.09 1.12
N ILE A 111 -12.93 3.12 0.49
CA ILE A 111 -12.58 2.71 -0.87
C ILE A 111 -13.05 3.81 -1.82
N GLN A 112 -12.10 4.42 -2.52
CA GLN A 112 -12.35 5.49 -3.47
C GLN A 112 -12.09 5.01 -4.90
N ASN A 113 -12.83 5.55 -5.87
CA ASN A 113 -12.51 5.35 -7.28
C ASN A 113 -11.24 6.12 -7.65
N LEU A 114 -10.46 5.61 -8.59
CA LEU A 114 -9.36 6.37 -9.17
C LEU A 114 -9.89 7.66 -9.80
N LYS A 115 -9.32 8.80 -9.39
CA LYS A 115 -9.63 10.09 -10.02
C LYS A 115 -8.86 10.17 -11.35
N PRO A 116 -9.49 10.66 -12.43
CA PRO A 116 -8.77 10.90 -13.69
C PRO A 116 -7.62 11.87 -13.43
N THR A 117 -6.45 11.55 -13.95
CA THR A 117 -5.33 12.49 -14.03
C THR A 117 -5.70 13.48 -15.15
N THR A 118 -6.07 14.71 -14.79
CA THR A 118 -6.25 15.81 -15.74
C THR A 118 -4.91 16.30 -16.26
#